data_AF-A0A0C9WB48-F1
#
_entry.id   AF-A0A0C9WB48-F1
#
_cell.length_a   1.000
_cell.length_b   1.000
_cell.length_c   1.000
_cell.angle_alpha   90.00
_cell.angle_beta   90.00
_cell.angle_gamma   90.00
#
_symmetry.space_group_name_H-M   'P 1'
#
loop_
_entity.id
_entity.type
_entity.pdbx_description
1 polymer ?
#
loop_
_entity_poly.entity_id
_entity_poly.type
_entity_poly.pdbx_seq_one_letter_code
_entity_poly.pdbx_strand_id
1 'polypeptide(L)'
;MSQSHGVLLSLLHAQSHCADITFNGGKTVITVGNQQLTVRNLTINTAVVGVAAAWSWAMTTNDDVQPHAFVGHQVGFSLTTGGTTSATQYVGSEAIIDATVMNNGVFISTTKPGGGTLAGSLVLNNIMLHDVPVTVGVQTGEVVRQRSKDSTWIDSWGQGNVYVGTSGQPQFTQGPITPPQKPWNVIDSTGKIFGKSHPQYADYALEQIVSVKSHGAVEFTDESALLGEVYMMRNLSFQTVSAIW
;
A
#
# COMPACT_ATOMS: atom_id res chain seq x y z
N MET A 1 -16.63 14.61 -21.73
CA MET A 1 -15.23 14.35 -21.34
C MET A 1 -15.10 12.88 -20.98
N SER A 2 -14.28 12.13 -21.70
CA SER A 2 -14.02 10.72 -21.43
C SER A 2 -13.42 10.58 -20.03
N GLN A 3 -13.99 9.72 -19.17
CA GLN A 3 -13.40 9.41 -17.86
C GLN A 3 -12.26 8.41 -18.09
N SER A 4 -11.03 8.91 -18.18
CA SER A 4 -9.85 8.04 -18.16
C SER A 4 -9.60 7.55 -16.74
N HIS A 5 -9.84 6.26 -16.51
CA HIS A 5 -9.44 5.52 -15.32
C HIS A 5 -8.25 4.62 -15.68
N GLY A 6 -7.21 4.60 -14.85
CA GLY A 6 -6.06 3.69 -15.03
C GLY A 6 -6.43 2.26 -14.68
N VAL A 7 -6.91 2.05 -13.46
CA VAL A 7 -7.43 0.79 -12.93
C VAL A 7 -8.70 1.04 -12.13
N LEU A 8 -9.77 0.33 -12.51
CA LEU A 8 -10.99 0.22 -11.71
C LEU A 8 -10.95 -1.12 -10.95
N LEU A 9 -10.64 -1.06 -9.66
CA LEU A 9 -10.72 -2.20 -8.74
C LEU A 9 -12.03 -2.11 -7.94
N SER A 10 -13.14 -2.44 -8.61
CA SER A 10 -14.45 -2.66 -7.96
C SER A 10 -14.66 -4.16 -7.77
N LEU A 11 -14.17 -4.73 -6.67
CA LEU A 11 -14.28 -6.17 -6.43
C LEU A 11 -14.88 -6.47 -5.06
N LEU A 12 -15.97 -7.26 -5.08
CA LEU A 12 -16.68 -7.82 -3.93
C LEU A 12 -15.92 -8.95 -3.20
N HIS A 13 -14.68 -9.28 -3.59
CA HIS A 13 -13.92 -10.42 -3.05
C HIS A 13 -12.94 -10.01 -1.95
N ALA A 14 -12.69 -10.93 -1.00
CA ALA A 14 -11.81 -10.72 0.15
C ALA A 14 -10.33 -10.94 -0.21
N GLN A 15 -9.46 -10.03 0.23
CA GLN A 15 -7.98 -10.08 0.13
C GLN A 15 -7.46 -9.96 -1.31
N SER A 16 -6.67 -8.92 -1.56
CA SER A 16 -5.99 -8.72 -2.84
C SER A 16 -4.60 -8.15 -2.61
N HIS A 17 -3.67 -8.48 -3.52
CA HIS A 17 -2.33 -7.91 -3.52
C HIS A 17 -2.01 -7.35 -4.91
N CYS A 18 -1.48 -6.13 -4.96
CA CYS A 18 -0.99 -5.50 -6.17
C CYS A 18 0.40 -4.94 -5.88
N ALA A 19 1.36 -5.15 -6.78
CA ALA A 19 2.71 -4.63 -6.60
C ALA A 19 3.38 -4.20 -7.90
N ASP A 20 4.35 -3.28 -7.77
CA ASP A 20 5.28 -2.88 -8.83
C ASP A 20 4.57 -2.23 -10.04
N ILE A 21 3.68 -1.28 -9.73
CA ILE A 21 2.81 -0.64 -10.73
C ILE A 21 3.17 0.84 -10.85
N THR A 22 3.33 1.30 -12.10
CA THR A 22 3.51 2.73 -12.40
C THR A 22 2.37 3.23 -13.28
N PHE A 23 1.76 4.34 -12.87
CA PHE A 23 0.77 5.05 -13.65
C PHE A 23 1.28 6.42 -14.10
N ASN A 24 0.93 6.83 -15.31
CA ASN A 24 1.32 8.12 -15.89
C ASN A 24 0.07 8.83 -16.43
N GLY A 25 -0.38 9.90 -15.77
CA GLY A 25 -1.60 10.60 -16.17
C GLY A 25 -2.89 9.96 -15.62
N GLY A 26 -4.00 10.70 -15.72
CA GLY A 26 -5.34 10.20 -15.44
C GLY A 26 -6.14 11.11 -14.52
N LYS A 27 -7.48 11.03 -14.62
CA LYS A 27 -8.36 11.73 -13.68
C LYS A 27 -8.33 11.02 -12.32
N THR A 28 -8.62 9.73 -12.31
CA THR A 28 -8.47 8.89 -11.13
C THR A 28 -7.71 7.64 -11.55
N VAL A 29 -6.59 7.37 -10.89
CA VAL A 29 -5.72 6.26 -11.29
C VAL A 29 -6.22 4.94 -10.73
N ILE A 30 -6.44 4.87 -9.42
CA ILE A 30 -6.97 3.69 -8.75
C ILE A 30 -8.30 4.06 -8.10
N THR A 31 -9.37 3.34 -8.45
CA THR A 31 -10.61 3.36 -7.67
C THR A 31 -10.72 2.05 -6.91
N VAL A 32 -10.77 2.10 -5.58
CA VAL A 32 -10.81 0.94 -4.69
C VAL A 32 -12.16 0.83 -3.99
N GLY A 33 -12.74 -0.36 -4.05
CA GLY A 33 -13.82 -0.81 -3.17
C GLY A 33 -13.59 -2.28 -2.82
N ASN A 34 -13.02 -2.56 -1.65
CA ASN A 34 -12.63 -3.92 -1.28
C ASN A 34 -12.57 -4.15 0.23
N GLN A 35 -12.88 -5.37 0.72
CA GLN A 35 -12.76 -5.69 2.15
C GLN A 35 -11.34 -5.41 2.66
N GLN A 36 -10.31 -5.94 2.00
CA GLN A 36 -8.92 -5.71 2.39
C GLN A 36 -7.94 -5.87 1.23
N LEU A 37 -7.05 -4.90 1.07
CA LEU A 37 -6.11 -4.80 -0.05
C LEU A 37 -4.72 -4.40 0.44
N THR A 38 -3.69 -5.07 -0.07
CA THR A 38 -2.29 -4.65 0.09
C THR A 38 -1.73 -4.18 -1.25
N VAL A 39 -1.29 -2.92 -1.29
CA VAL A 39 -0.62 -2.36 -2.47
C VAL A 39 0.84 -2.07 -2.13
N ARG A 40 1.78 -2.57 -2.93
CA ARG A 40 3.22 -2.32 -2.74
C ARG A 40 3.88 -1.65 -3.94
N ASN A 41 4.81 -0.72 -3.72
CA ASN A 41 5.65 -0.15 -4.78
C ASN A 41 4.81 0.43 -5.92
N LEU A 42 3.96 1.41 -5.56
CA LEU A 42 3.00 2.06 -6.45
C LEU A 42 3.48 3.46 -6.80
N THR A 43 3.91 3.69 -8.04
CA THR A 43 4.29 5.02 -8.53
C THR A 43 3.14 5.67 -9.31
N ILE A 44 2.81 6.93 -9.01
CA ILE A 44 1.74 7.67 -9.71
C ILE A 44 2.28 9.00 -10.25
N ASN A 45 2.75 8.98 -11.49
CA ASN A 45 3.23 10.17 -12.17
C ASN A 45 2.04 10.94 -12.73
N THR A 46 1.72 12.12 -12.18
CA THR A 46 0.67 13.02 -12.68
C THR A 46 -0.74 12.42 -12.64
N ALA A 47 -1.58 12.81 -11.69
CA ALA A 47 -2.99 12.43 -11.66
C ALA A 47 -3.82 13.46 -10.88
N VAL A 48 -5.09 13.66 -11.24
CA VAL A 48 -5.99 14.50 -10.42
C VAL A 48 -6.31 13.83 -9.09
N VAL A 49 -6.52 12.51 -9.09
CA VAL A 49 -6.63 11.68 -7.89
C VAL A 49 -5.79 10.42 -8.07
N GLY A 50 -4.86 10.17 -7.16
CA GLY A 50 -4.06 8.94 -7.17
C GLY A 50 -4.92 7.73 -6.83
N VAL A 51 -5.43 7.70 -5.60
CA VAL A 51 -6.28 6.61 -5.11
C VAL A 51 -7.61 7.19 -4.61
N ALA A 52 -8.72 6.74 -5.18
CA ALA A 52 -10.06 7.01 -4.69
C ALA A 52 -10.61 5.76 -4.01
N ALA A 53 -10.67 5.75 -2.69
CA ALA A 53 -11.25 4.66 -1.92
C ALA A 53 -12.71 4.97 -1.61
N ALA A 54 -13.61 4.19 -2.22
CA ALA A 54 -15.05 4.30 -2.00
C ALA A 54 -15.49 3.53 -0.75
N TRP A 55 -14.92 2.34 -0.51
CA TRP A 55 -15.14 1.57 0.71
C TRP A 55 -14.00 0.57 0.95
N SER A 56 -13.64 0.34 2.22
CA SER A 56 -12.70 -0.71 2.62
C SER A 56 -12.84 -1.07 4.09
N TRP A 57 -12.44 -2.27 4.53
CA TRP A 57 -12.23 -2.51 5.96
C TRP A 57 -10.83 -2.09 6.37
N ALA A 58 -9.82 -2.52 5.59
CA ALA A 58 -8.43 -2.12 5.77
C ALA A 58 -7.68 -2.13 4.44
N MET A 59 -6.99 -1.05 4.10
CA MET A 59 -5.99 -1.07 3.04
C MET A 59 -4.62 -0.72 3.60
N THR A 60 -3.62 -1.50 3.21
CA THR A 60 -2.22 -1.23 3.51
C THR A 60 -1.52 -0.85 2.22
N THR A 61 -0.89 0.32 2.21
CA THR A 61 -0.03 0.74 1.10
C THR A 61 1.38 0.88 1.62
N ASN A 62 2.33 0.17 1.04
CA ASN A 62 3.74 0.25 1.40
C ASN A 62 4.64 0.45 0.18
N ASP A 63 5.78 1.11 0.37
CA ASP A 63 6.73 1.51 -0.68
C ASP A 63 6.22 2.57 -1.69
N ASP A 64 6.84 3.75 -1.60
CA ASP A 64 6.95 4.84 -2.58
C ASP A 64 5.71 5.16 -3.42
N VAL A 65 4.72 5.81 -2.80
CA VAL A 65 3.69 6.57 -3.53
C VAL A 65 4.23 7.93 -3.91
N GLN A 66 4.82 8.05 -5.10
CA GLN A 66 5.36 9.30 -5.66
C GLN A 66 4.33 9.99 -6.57
N PRO A 67 3.52 10.96 -6.09
CA PRO A 67 2.79 11.87 -6.96
C PRO A 67 3.74 12.88 -7.60
N HIS A 68 3.51 13.23 -8.87
CA HIS A 68 4.18 14.34 -9.54
C HIS A 68 3.16 15.43 -9.92
N ALA A 69 3.42 16.67 -9.48
CA ALA A 69 2.60 17.88 -9.69
C ALA A 69 2.39 18.24 -11.15
N PHE A 70 1.14 18.52 -11.52
CA PHE A 70 0.83 19.60 -12.48
C PHE A 70 -0.49 20.30 -12.12
N VAL A 71 -0.59 21.58 -12.49
CA VAL A 71 -1.53 22.63 -11.99
C VAL A 71 -3.01 22.21 -12.05
N GLY A 72 -3.71 22.38 -10.91
CA GLY A 72 -5.18 22.31 -10.80
C GLY A 72 -5.75 21.02 -10.20
N HIS A 73 -5.62 20.89 -8.88
CA HIS A 73 -6.10 19.82 -7.97
C HIS A 73 -5.49 18.42 -8.18
N GLN A 74 -4.62 18.00 -7.26
CA GLN A 74 -4.06 16.64 -7.21
C GLN A 74 -4.12 16.11 -5.78
N VAL A 75 -4.99 15.14 -5.54
CA VAL A 75 -5.18 14.46 -4.24
C VAL A 75 -4.45 13.13 -4.28
N GLY A 76 -3.64 12.82 -3.26
CA GLY A 76 -2.98 11.51 -3.14
C GLY A 76 -4.01 10.40 -2.93
N PHE A 77 -4.69 10.44 -1.79
CA PHE A 77 -5.76 9.53 -1.40
C PHE A 77 -7.04 10.31 -1.11
N SER A 78 -8.10 10.02 -1.87
CA SER A 78 -9.45 10.52 -1.63
C SER A 78 -10.28 9.40 -0.98
N LEU A 79 -10.53 9.53 0.31
CA LEU A 79 -11.17 8.50 1.14
C LEU A 79 -12.62 8.87 1.44
N THR A 80 -13.56 8.01 1.02
CA THR A 80 -14.95 8.12 1.46
C THR A 80 -15.07 7.59 2.89
N THR A 81 -15.19 8.47 3.85
CA THR A 81 -15.40 8.14 5.26
C THR A 81 -16.88 8.20 5.64
N GLY A 82 -17.35 7.28 6.48
CA GLY A 82 -18.73 7.27 6.96
C GLY A 82 -18.87 6.81 8.40
N GLY A 83 -20.07 6.34 8.74
CA GLY A 83 -20.39 5.91 10.10
C GLY A 83 -19.88 4.51 10.42
N THR A 84 -20.06 4.12 11.68
CA THR A 84 -19.59 2.85 12.25
C THR A 84 -20.59 1.70 12.09
N THR A 85 -21.75 1.96 11.48
CA THR A 85 -22.80 0.95 11.25
C THR A 85 -22.68 0.36 9.86
N SER A 86 -23.10 -0.89 9.65
CA SER A 86 -23.06 -1.53 8.32
C SER A 86 -23.78 -0.72 7.24
N ALA A 87 -24.83 0.03 7.61
CA ALA A 87 -25.60 0.86 6.68
C ALA A 87 -24.89 2.17 6.28
N THR A 88 -23.85 2.58 7.00
CA THR A 88 -23.14 3.85 6.79
C THR A 88 -21.61 3.68 6.67
N GLN A 89 -21.13 2.44 6.67
CA GLN A 89 -19.71 2.10 6.60
C GLN A 89 -19.17 2.27 5.18
N TYR A 90 -18.04 2.98 5.07
CA TYR A 90 -17.28 3.15 3.83
C TYR A 90 -15.83 2.75 4.09
N VAL A 91 -14.84 3.63 3.90
CA VAL A 91 -13.45 3.36 4.27
C VAL A 91 -13.34 3.25 5.79
N GLY A 92 -12.97 2.06 6.26
CA GLY A 92 -12.83 1.70 7.66
C GLY A 92 -11.45 2.04 8.21
N SER A 93 -10.39 1.65 7.51
CA SER A 93 -9.02 1.95 7.90
C SER A 93 -8.04 1.98 6.73
N GLU A 94 -7.06 2.86 6.84
CA GLU A 94 -5.93 2.99 5.91
C GLU A 94 -4.61 3.02 6.70
N ALA A 95 -3.66 2.17 6.31
CA ALA A 95 -2.29 2.17 6.80
C ALA A 95 -1.35 2.47 5.64
N ILE A 96 -0.72 3.64 5.66
CA ILE A 96 0.23 4.06 4.63
C ILE A 96 1.62 4.10 5.26
N ILE A 97 2.53 3.32 4.69
CA ILE A 97 3.85 3.03 5.27
C ILE A 97 4.92 3.30 4.20
N ASP A 98 6.02 3.95 4.57
CA ASP A 98 7.19 4.14 3.71
C ASP A 98 6.87 4.83 2.36
N ALA A 99 6.11 5.93 2.41
CA ALA A 99 5.71 6.69 1.23
C ALA A 99 6.48 8.01 1.09
N THR A 100 6.70 8.43 -0.15
CA THR A 100 7.35 9.69 -0.48
C THR A 100 6.44 10.52 -1.37
N VAL A 101 5.87 11.59 -0.81
CA VAL A 101 4.85 12.39 -1.46
C VAL A 101 5.45 13.72 -1.90
N MET A 102 5.48 13.99 -3.21
CA MET A 102 6.05 15.23 -3.74
C MET A 102 5.03 16.07 -4.50
N ASN A 103 5.12 17.40 -4.36
CA ASN A 103 4.35 18.38 -5.12
C ASN A 103 2.85 18.04 -5.20
N ASN A 104 2.23 17.73 -4.07
CA ASN A 104 0.87 17.20 -4.01
C ASN A 104 -0.04 18.15 -3.22
N GLY A 105 -1.16 18.58 -3.79
CA GLY A 105 -2.02 19.58 -3.15
C GLY A 105 -2.57 19.13 -1.80
N VAL A 106 -3.09 17.90 -1.74
CA VAL A 106 -3.62 17.28 -0.52
C VAL A 106 -3.26 15.81 -0.51
N PHE A 107 -2.43 15.37 0.44
CA PHE A 107 -2.01 13.97 0.48
C PHE A 107 -3.17 13.05 0.81
N ILE A 108 -3.85 13.28 1.94
CA ILE A 108 -5.04 12.54 2.35
C ILE A 108 -6.24 13.48 2.44
N SER A 109 -7.32 13.15 1.73
CA SER A 109 -8.58 13.88 1.74
C SER A 109 -9.72 12.96 2.19
N THR A 110 -10.37 13.26 3.32
CA THR A 110 -11.54 12.52 3.81
C THR A 110 -12.84 13.27 3.53
N THR A 111 -13.97 12.56 3.40
CA THR A 111 -15.29 13.19 3.21
C THR A 111 -15.87 13.81 4.49
N LYS A 112 -15.44 13.34 5.67
CA LYS A 112 -15.91 13.81 6.98
C LYS A 112 -14.73 14.08 7.93
N PRO A 113 -14.89 15.03 8.87
CA PRO A 113 -13.93 15.20 9.95
C PRO A 113 -14.04 14.04 10.96
N GLY A 114 -12.94 13.71 11.64
CA GLY A 114 -12.91 12.67 12.68
C GLY A 114 -13.72 13.05 13.93
N GLY A 115 -13.93 14.34 14.21
CA GLY A 115 -14.92 14.82 15.19
C GLY A 115 -14.79 14.25 16.62
N GLY A 116 -13.63 13.71 17.01
CA GLY A 116 -13.42 13.07 18.31
C GLY A 116 -13.89 11.61 18.42
N THR A 117 -14.34 10.99 17.32
CA THR A 117 -14.86 9.60 17.31
C THR A 117 -14.32 8.81 16.12
N LEU A 118 -14.22 7.48 16.24
CA LEU A 118 -13.70 6.65 15.16
C LEU A 118 -14.66 6.62 13.96
N ALA A 119 -14.28 7.27 12.87
CA ALA A 119 -14.95 7.24 11.57
C ALA A 119 -13.90 7.30 10.44
N GLY A 120 -13.34 6.16 10.07
CA GLY A 120 -12.19 6.06 9.17
C GLY A 120 -10.85 6.24 9.92
N SER A 121 -10.24 5.12 10.29
CA SER A 121 -8.90 5.08 10.90
C SER A 121 -7.83 5.39 9.85
N LEU A 122 -6.80 6.12 10.23
CA LEU A 122 -5.65 6.40 9.37
C LEU A 122 -4.36 6.28 10.18
N VAL A 123 -3.40 5.51 9.67
CA VAL A 123 -2.03 5.47 10.17
C VAL A 123 -1.09 5.86 9.04
N LEU A 124 -0.24 6.84 9.32
CA LEU A 124 0.86 7.27 8.46
C LEU A 124 2.17 6.94 9.16
N ASN A 125 3.02 6.13 8.55
CA ASN A 125 4.31 5.77 9.11
C ASN A 125 5.44 5.96 8.08
N ASN A 126 6.51 6.65 8.48
CA ASN A 126 7.67 6.91 7.65
C ASN A 126 7.31 7.60 6.31
N ILE A 127 6.61 8.74 6.40
CA ILE A 127 6.15 9.50 5.23
C ILE A 127 7.07 10.69 5.00
N MET A 128 7.72 10.74 3.85
CA MET A 128 8.43 11.92 3.38
C MET A 128 7.46 12.80 2.58
N LEU A 129 7.38 14.09 2.92
CA LEU A 129 6.57 15.07 2.22
C LEU A 129 7.48 16.16 1.65
N HIS A 130 7.33 16.49 0.37
CA HIS A 130 7.97 17.62 -0.30
C HIS A 130 6.92 18.43 -1.04
N ASP A 131 6.78 19.73 -0.77
CA ASP A 131 5.78 20.58 -1.43
C ASP A 131 4.34 20.04 -1.37
N VAL A 132 3.93 19.60 -0.16
CA VAL A 132 2.59 19.07 0.12
C VAL A 132 1.84 19.95 1.13
N PRO A 133 1.15 21.04 0.73
CA PRO A 133 0.60 22.01 1.69
C PRO A 133 -0.35 21.42 2.72
N VAL A 134 -1.14 20.40 2.34
CA VAL A 134 -2.07 19.70 3.24
C VAL A 134 -1.72 18.22 3.29
N THR A 135 -1.32 17.73 4.46
CA THR A 135 -1.10 16.29 4.67
C THR A 135 -2.42 15.56 4.85
N VAL A 136 -3.28 16.06 5.73
CA VAL A 136 -4.61 15.49 5.99
C VAL A 136 -5.62 16.61 5.99
N GLY A 137 -6.60 16.53 5.09
CA GLY A 137 -7.69 17.49 4.95
C GLY A 137 -9.04 16.82 4.81
N VAL A 138 -10.09 17.61 5.01
CA VAL A 138 -11.48 17.21 4.81
C VAL A 138 -11.99 17.93 3.57
N GLN A 139 -12.80 17.26 2.75
CA GLN A 139 -13.35 17.82 1.50
C GLN A 139 -14.20 19.09 1.71
N THR A 140 -14.67 19.34 2.93
CA THR A 140 -15.38 20.56 3.33
C THR A 140 -14.47 21.77 3.57
N GLY A 141 -13.14 21.59 3.49
CA GLY A 141 -12.14 22.65 3.63
C GLY A 141 -11.39 22.68 4.96
N GLU A 142 -11.74 21.81 5.91
CA GLU A 142 -10.99 21.69 7.17
C GLU A 142 -9.62 21.06 6.92
N VAL A 143 -8.56 21.64 7.51
CA VAL A 143 -7.22 21.06 7.48
C VAL A 143 -6.90 20.46 8.84
N VAL A 144 -6.83 19.13 8.88
CA VAL A 144 -6.50 18.36 10.09
C VAL A 144 -5.00 18.38 10.36
N ARG A 145 -4.19 18.32 9.30
CA ARG A 145 -2.72 18.39 9.39
C ARG A 145 -2.13 19.17 8.21
N GLN A 146 -1.52 20.31 8.50
CA GLN A 146 -0.70 21.08 7.57
C GLN A 146 0.72 20.48 7.46
N ARG A 147 1.44 20.78 6.37
CA ARG A 147 2.90 20.58 6.36
C ARG A 147 3.60 21.56 7.28
N SER A 148 4.78 21.17 7.77
CA SER A 148 5.58 22.03 8.65
C SER A 148 6.63 22.88 7.91
N LYS A 149 7.21 22.37 6.80
CA LYS A 149 8.29 22.99 5.99
C LYS A 149 8.29 22.42 4.56
N ASP A 150 9.13 22.94 3.65
CA ASP A 150 9.15 22.54 2.21
C ASP A 150 9.43 21.05 2.04
N SER A 151 10.28 20.50 2.91
CA SER A 151 10.36 19.05 3.14
C SER A 151 10.08 18.73 4.61
N THR A 152 9.29 17.71 4.89
CA THR A 152 8.99 17.24 6.25
C THR A 152 8.91 15.72 6.27
N TRP A 153 9.42 15.10 7.33
CA TRP A 153 9.21 13.68 7.60
C TRP A 153 8.16 13.48 8.69
N ILE A 154 7.27 12.52 8.47
CA ILE A 154 6.32 12.01 9.46
C ILE A 154 6.80 10.63 9.87
N ASP A 155 7.31 10.54 11.10
CA ASP A 155 7.73 9.25 11.66
C ASP A 155 6.50 8.36 11.92
N SER A 156 5.57 8.82 12.75
CA SER A 156 4.27 8.17 12.91
C SER A 156 3.16 9.15 13.28
N TRP A 157 2.01 9.03 12.64
CA TRP A 157 0.82 9.84 12.89
C TRP A 157 -0.43 8.97 12.77
N GLY A 158 -1.40 9.18 13.67
CA GLY A 158 -2.64 8.41 13.71
C GLY A 158 -3.89 9.26 13.84
N GLN A 159 -4.95 8.82 13.17
CA GLN A 159 -6.34 9.22 13.39
C GLN A 159 -7.16 8.00 13.82
N GLY A 160 -7.72 8.02 15.02
CA GLY A 160 -8.56 6.92 15.53
C GLY A 160 -8.32 6.64 17.01
N ASN A 161 -8.78 5.48 17.47
CA ASN A 161 -8.63 5.04 18.85
C ASN A 161 -7.25 4.41 19.07
N VAL A 162 -6.43 5.03 19.92
CA VAL A 162 -5.13 4.52 20.34
C VAL A 162 -5.25 3.89 21.72
N TYR A 163 -4.61 2.74 21.91
CA TYR A 163 -4.53 2.02 23.18
C TYR A 163 -3.06 1.95 23.62
N VAL A 164 -2.80 2.11 24.91
CA VAL A 164 -1.44 2.12 25.47
C VAL A 164 -1.32 1.13 26.63
N GLY A 165 -0.25 0.33 26.60
CA GLY A 165 0.02 -0.69 27.61
C GLY A 165 -1.09 -1.75 27.67
N THR A 166 -1.60 -2.00 28.88
CA THR A 166 -2.67 -2.99 29.12
C THR A 166 -4.05 -2.35 29.31
N SER A 167 -4.19 -1.04 29.06
CA SER A 167 -5.47 -0.34 29.19
C SER A 167 -6.44 -0.73 28.07
N GLY A 168 -7.65 -1.14 28.43
CA GLY A 168 -8.75 -1.35 27.47
C GLY A 168 -9.53 -0.07 27.12
N GLN A 169 -9.11 1.10 27.62
CA GLN A 169 -9.78 2.38 27.35
C GLN A 169 -9.16 3.06 26.12
N PRO A 170 -9.95 3.37 25.07
CA PRO A 170 -9.44 4.06 23.89
C PRO A 170 -9.17 5.53 24.19
N GLN A 171 -8.06 6.04 23.64
CA GLN A 171 -7.83 7.47 23.48
C GLN A 171 -7.97 7.85 22.01
N PHE A 172 -9.02 8.59 21.66
CA PHE A 172 -9.11 9.15 20.32
C PHE A 172 -7.96 10.13 20.08
N THR A 173 -7.23 9.92 18.99
CA THR A 173 -6.05 10.69 18.60
C THR A 173 -6.22 11.14 17.15
N GLN A 174 -5.85 12.39 16.85
CA GLN A 174 -5.62 12.93 15.51
C GLN A 174 -4.29 13.68 15.56
N GLY A 175 -3.18 12.94 15.57
CA GLY A 175 -1.91 13.48 16.02
C GLY A 175 -0.73 12.53 15.88
N PRO A 176 0.49 13.00 16.20
CA PRO A 176 1.65 12.13 16.34
C PRO A 176 1.36 10.98 17.32
N ILE A 177 1.83 9.79 16.99
CA ILE A 177 1.76 8.60 17.85
C ILE A 177 3.16 8.02 17.99
N THR A 178 3.38 7.17 19.00
CA THR A 178 4.66 6.46 19.15
C THR A 178 4.93 5.60 17.91
N PRO A 179 6.07 5.81 17.22
CA PRO A 179 6.43 4.99 16.08
C PRO A 179 6.65 3.53 16.48
N PRO A 180 6.23 2.56 15.64
CA PRO A 180 6.55 1.16 15.88
C PRO A 180 8.07 0.94 15.81
N GLN A 181 8.61 0.14 16.72
CA GLN A 181 9.99 -0.32 16.58
C GLN A 181 10.08 -1.29 15.39
N LYS A 182 10.90 -0.94 14.40
CA LYS A 182 11.20 -1.80 13.24
C LYS A 182 12.54 -2.51 13.48
N PRO A 183 12.56 -3.83 13.73
CA PRO A 183 13.81 -4.59 13.82
C PRO A 183 14.67 -4.44 12.56
N TRP A 184 16.00 -4.45 12.72
CA TRP A 184 16.93 -4.25 11.60
C TRP A 184 16.79 -5.29 10.48
N ASN A 185 16.29 -6.49 10.81
CA ASN A 185 16.15 -7.61 9.89
C ASN A 185 14.82 -7.62 9.11
N VAL A 186 13.95 -6.61 9.30
CA VAL A 186 12.72 -6.41 8.51
C VAL A 186 12.74 -5.13 7.68
N ILE A 187 13.86 -4.39 7.70
CA ILE A 187 14.07 -3.17 6.94
C ILE A 187 15.19 -3.34 5.91
N ASP A 188 15.12 -2.57 4.83
CA ASP A 188 16.14 -2.51 3.80
C ASP A 188 17.25 -1.49 4.13
N SER A 189 18.22 -1.33 3.22
CA SER A 189 19.33 -0.38 3.38
C SER A 189 18.90 1.10 3.38
N THR A 190 17.67 1.40 2.97
CA THR A 190 17.08 2.75 2.99
C THR A 190 16.28 3.02 4.26
N GLY A 191 16.10 2.00 5.13
CA GLY A 191 15.34 2.08 6.37
C GLY A 191 13.83 1.87 6.18
N LYS A 192 13.38 1.49 4.97
CA LYS A 192 12.00 1.11 4.67
C LYS A 192 11.78 -0.36 4.98
N ILE A 193 10.53 -0.80 5.12
CA ILE A 193 10.18 -2.21 5.26
C ILE A 193 10.67 -2.97 4.03
N PHE A 194 11.36 -4.07 4.24
CA PHE A 194 11.90 -4.87 3.14
C PHE A 194 10.78 -5.37 2.21
N GLY A 195 10.86 -4.98 0.94
CA GLY A 195 9.97 -5.42 -0.14
C GLY A 195 10.74 -6.15 -1.23
N LYS A 196 10.19 -7.26 -1.75
CA LYS A 196 10.74 -7.99 -2.89
C LYS A 196 9.65 -8.28 -3.92
N SER A 197 9.89 -7.87 -5.15
CA SER A 197 9.02 -8.14 -6.31
C SER A 197 8.99 -9.62 -6.67
N HIS A 198 7.93 -10.04 -7.36
CA HIS A 198 7.85 -11.39 -7.89
C HIS A 198 9.02 -11.65 -8.87
N PRO A 199 9.90 -12.64 -8.60
CA PRO A 199 11.03 -12.92 -9.47
C PRO A 199 10.54 -13.50 -10.80
N GLN A 200 10.75 -12.79 -11.90
CA GLN A 200 10.36 -13.24 -13.24
C GLN A 200 11.49 -13.99 -13.98
N TYR A 201 12.71 -14.02 -13.43
CA TYR A 201 13.89 -14.68 -14.01
C TYR A 201 14.18 -14.26 -15.47
N ALA A 202 13.95 -12.99 -15.82
CA ALA A 202 14.04 -12.49 -17.20
C ALA A 202 15.43 -12.70 -17.85
N ASP A 203 16.49 -12.76 -17.04
CA ASP A 203 17.87 -12.97 -17.51
C ASP A 203 18.29 -14.44 -17.57
N TYR A 204 17.41 -15.37 -17.22
CA TYR A 204 17.72 -16.82 -17.22
C TYR A 204 17.43 -17.40 -18.61
N ALA A 205 18.40 -18.13 -19.15
CA ALA A 205 18.21 -18.90 -20.38
C ALA A 205 17.29 -20.10 -20.14
N LEU A 206 16.65 -20.61 -21.20
CA LEU A 206 15.73 -21.75 -21.10
C LEU A 206 16.42 -23.00 -20.54
N GLU A 207 17.70 -23.20 -20.86
CA GLU A 207 18.52 -24.30 -20.39
C GLU A 207 18.77 -24.23 -18.88
N GLN A 208 18.63 -23.05 -18.27
CA GLN A 208 18.69 -22.84 -16.83
C GLN A 208 17.33 -23.07 -16.13
N ILE A 209 16.30 -23.48 -16.86
CA ILE A 209 14.98 -23.84 -16.33
C ILE A 209 14.79 -25.35 -16.51
N VAL A 210 14.60 -26.07 -15.40
CA VAL A 210 14.34 -27.51 -15.43
C VAL A 210 12.85 -27.74 -15.21
N SER A 211 12.20 -28.32 -16.22
CA SER A 211 10.83 -28.81 -16.08
C SER A 211 10.82 -30.11 -15.28
N VAL A 212 10.10 -30.15 -14.16
CA VAL A 212 9.94 -31.38 -13.36
C VAL A 212 9.27 -32.50 -14.16
N LYS A 213 8.40 -32.17 -15.13
CA LYS A 213 7.75 -33.13 -16.02
C LYS A 213 8.75 -33.85 -16.95
N SER A 214 9.84 -33.17 -17.35
CA SER A 214 10.91 -33.82 -18.12
C SER A 214 11.69 -34.87 -17.33
N HIS A 215 11.53 -34.89 -16.01
CA HIS A 215 12.14 -35.85 -15.10
C HIS A 215 11.12 -36.87 -14.57
N GLY A 216 9.92 -36.93 -15.15
CA GLY A 216 8.93 -37.96 -14.81
C GLY A 216 7.86 -37.53 -13.80
N ALA A 217 7.78 -36.24 -13.46
CA ALA A 217 6.68 -35.71 -12.66
C ALA A 217 5.37 -35.87 -13.44
N VAL A 218 4.37 -36.52 -12.82
CA VAL A 218 3.03 -36.73 -13.34
C VAL A 218 2.01 -36.32 -12.27
N GLU A 219 1.03 -35.53 -12.70
CA GLU A 219 0.01 -34.99 -11.81
C GLU A 219 -0.70 -36.10 -11.02
N PHE A 220 -1.01 -35.83 -9.74
CA PHE A 220 -1.79 -36.69 -8.83
C PHE A 220 -1.07 -37.93 -8.25
N THR A 221 0.25 -38.03 -8.34
CA THR A 221 1.05 -39.06 -7.63
C THR A 221 1.96 -38.46 -6.54
N ASP A 222 2.46 -39.28 -5.62
CA ASP A 222 3.44 -38.84 -4.63
C ASP A 222 4.82 -38.67 -5.31
N GLU A 223 5.21 -37.42 -5.53
CA GLU A 223 6.45 -37.02 -6.21
C GLU A 223 7.58 -36.64 -5.25
N SER A 224 7.44 -36.89 -3.94
CA SER A 224 8.38 -36.41 -2.91
C SER A 224 9.83 -36.88 -3.15
N ALA A 225 10.03 -38.14 -3.55
CA ALA A 225 11.35 -38.68 -3.89
C ALA A 225 11.93 -38.04 -5.17
N LEU A 226 11.10 -37.85 -6.20
CA LEU A 226 11.50 -37.25 -7.47
C LEU A 226 11.92 -35.78 -7.30
N LEU A 227 11.13 -35.01 -6.55
CA LEU A 227 11.46 -33.62 -6.24
C LEU A 227 12.76 -33.52 -5.43
N GLY A 228 13.01 -34.48 -4.53
CA GLY A 228 14.28 -34.62 -3.83
C GLY A 228 15.47 -34.83 -4.78
N GLU A 229 15.34 -35.71 -5.76
CA GLU A 229 16.39 -35.97 -6.76
C GLU A 229 16.66 -34.76 -7.66
N VAL A 230 15.60 -34.09 -8.15
CA VAL A 230 15.74 -32.86 -8.95
C VAL A 230 16.44 -31.75 -8.16
N TYR A 231 16.10 -31.60 -6.87
CA TYR A 231 16.74 -30.64 -5.97
C TYR A 231 18.23 -30.95 -5.75
N MET A 232 18.57 -32.23 -5.53
CA MET A 232 19.96 -32.66 -5.31
C MET A 232 20.82 -32.56 -6.57
N MET A 233 20.27 -32.88 -7.76
CA MET A 233 20.98 -32.69 -9.03
C MET A 233 21.33 -31.22 -9.30
N ARG A 234 20.46 -30.28 -8.90
CA ARG A 234 20.75 -28.83 -9.04
C ARG A 234 21.73 -28.31 -7.99
N ASN A 235 21.68 -28.78 -6.75
CA ASN A 235 22.61 -28.34 -5.71
C ASN A 235 24.07 -28.78 -5.96
N LEU A 236 24.31 -29.78 -6.80
CA LEU A 236 25.64 -30.16 -7.25
C LEU A 236 26.21 -29.25 -8.35
N SER A 237 25.41 -28.35 -8.95
CA SER A 237 25.84 -27.49 -10.06
C SER A 237 25.89 -25.98 -9.76
N PHE A 238 24.99 -25.35 -8.97
CA PHE A 238 25.17 -23.95 -8.49
C PHE A 238 24.23 -23.60 -7.30
N GLN A 239 24.65 -22.65 -6.44
CA GLN A 239 23.89 -22.10 -5.31
C GLN A 239 22.80 -21.10 -5.77
N THR A 240 21.60 -21.57 -6.14
CA THR A 240 20.29 -20.94 -5.83
C THR A 240 19.17 -21.75 -6.47
N VAL A 241 18.15 -22.11 -5.69
CA VAL A 241 16.99 -22.87 -6.16
C VAL A 241 15.80 -21.93 -6.30
N SER A 242 15.23 -21.92 -7.49
CA SER A 242 13.91 -21.38 -7.77
C SER A 242 13.11 -22.44 -8.52
N ALA A 243 12.06 -22.97 -7.87
CA ALA A 243 11.05 -23.79 -8.51
C ALA A 243 9.90 -22.87 -8.96
N ILE A 244 9.53 -22.97 -10.22
CA ILE A 244 8.31 -22.35 -10.77
C ILE A 244 7.33 -23.52 -10.98
N TRP A 245 6.15 -23.42 -10.38
CA TRP A 245 5.04 -24.37 -10.53
C TRP A 245 4.14 -23.96 -11.70
#